data_AF-A0A945Y193-F1
#
_entry.id   AF-A0A945Y193-F1
#
_cell.length_a   1.000
_cell.length_b   1.000
_cell.length_c   1.000
_cell.angle_alpha   90.00
_cell.angle_beta   90.00
_cell.angle_gamma   90.00
#
_symmetry.space_group_name_H-M   'P 1'
#
loop_
_entity.id
_entity.type
_entity.pdbx_description
1 polymer ?
#
loop_
_entity_poly.entity_id
_entity_poly.type
_entity_poly.pdbx_seq_one_letter_code
_entity_poly.pdbx_strand_id
1 'polypeptide(L)'
;MRIIDPGRRWVGTQLPIQAQSSLFVAEWERGAGPDELAQVAQTCEVAGFDYVGVCDHIAIPERAAPAMGTHWMDPIATLSWLAAKTERIHLLTHVYVLPYRHARVAAKQLSTVDHLSEGRLVAGIGAGHLAEEFDLLNLDFSSRGRVMDER
;
A
#
# COMPACT_ATOMS: atom_id res chain seq x y z
N MET A 1 7.99 -9.56 18.76
CA MET A 1 6.56 -9.22 18.98
C MET A 1 5.75 -9.96 17.94
N ARG A 2 4.66 -10.62 18.32
CA ARG A 2 3.80 -11.37 17.39
C ARG A 2 2.56 -10.52 17.14
N ILE A 3 2.34 -10.09 15.90
CA ILE A 3 1.26 -9.16 15.55
C ILE A 3 -0.08 -9.91 15.41
N ILE A 4 -0.04 -11.15 14.91
CA ILE A 4 -1.23 -11.99 14.71
C ILE A 4 -1.19 -13.18 15.68
N ASP A 5 -2.18 -13.26 16.56
CA ASP A 5 -2.33 -14.36 17.50
C ASP A 5 -2.82 -15.65 16.81
N PRO A 6 -2.27 -16.82 17.16
CA PRO A 6 -2.77 -18.10 16.66
C PRO A 6 -4.28 -18.26 16.89
N GLY A 7 -5.03 -18.63 15.86
CA GLY A 7 -6.48 -18.84 15.93
C GLY A 7 -7.31 -17.57 15.80
N ARG A 8 -6.70 -16.37 15.86
CA ARG A 8 -7.38 -15.11 15.56
C ARG A 8 -7.36 -14.86 14.05
N ARG A 9 -8.52 -14.49 13.50
CA ARG A 9 -8.63 -14.02 12.12
C ARG A 9 -8.47 -12.52 12.11
N TRP A 10 -7.66 -12.03 11.17
CA TRP A 10 -7.57 -10.61 10.88
C TRP A 10 -8.51 -10.25 9.73
N VAL A 11 -9.26 -9.18 9.90
CA VAL A 11 -10.16 -8.62 8.89
C VAL A 11 -9.72 -7.20 8.59
N GLY A 12 -9.51 -6.90 7.32
CA GLY A 12 -9.11 -5.59 6.87
C GLY A 12 -9.64 -5.29 5.49
N THR A 13 -9.33 -4.10 4.98
CA THR A 13 -9.71 -3.68 3.63
C THR A 13 -8.57 -2.95 2.96
N GLN A 14 -8.46 -3.08 1.64
CA GLN A 14 -7.79 -2.06 0.84
C GLN A 14 -8.60 -0.77 0.97
N LEU A 15 -7.92 0.37 1.13
CA LEU A 15 -8.61 1.65 1.18
C LEU A 15 -9.19 1.99 -0.20
N PRO A 16 -10.41 2.54 -0.23
CA PRO A 16 -10.93 3.19 -1.42
C PRO A 16 -10.13 4.47 -1.71
N ILE A 17 -10.40 5.13 -2.84
CA ILE A 17 -9.87 6.45 -3.25
C ILE A 17 -8.39 6.41 -3.67
N GLN A 18 -7.54 5.69 -2.93
CA GLN A 18 -6.10 5.59 -3.21
C GLN A 18 -5.76 4.98 -4.58
N ALA A 19 -6.70 4.24 -5.17
CA ALA A 19 -6.59 3.69 -6.51
C ALA A 19 -7.93 3.84 -7.25
N GLN A 20 -7.92 4.56 -8.38
CA GLN A 20 -9.13 4.80 -9.19
C GLN A 20 -9.26 3.75 -10.31
N SER A 21 -8.99 2.49 -9.99
CA SER A 21 -9.03 1.37 -10.94
C SER A 21 -10.46 1.01 -11.32
N SER A 22 -10.75 0.91 -12.62
CA SER A 22 -12.09 0.52 -13.07
C SER A 22 -12.48 -0.91 -12.68
N LEU A 23 -11.51 -1.71 -12.22
CA LEU A 23 -11.77 -3.07 -11.72
C LEU A 23 -12.52 -3.10 -10.39
N PHE A 24 -12.42 -2.04 -9.57
CA PHE A 24 -13.00 -2.06 -8.22
C PHE A 24 -13.48 -0.70 -7.70
N VAL A 25 -13.17 0.42 -8.36
CA VAL A 25 -13.55 1.76 -7.88
C VAL A 25 -15.07 1.93 -7.84
N ALA A 26 -15.60 2.38 -6.71
CA ALA A 26 -17.00 2.74 -6.58
C ALA A 26 -17.25 4.16 -7.12
N GLU A 27 -18.48 4.44 -7.56
CA GLU A 27 -18.84 5.72 -8.18
C GLU A 27 -18.56 6.93 -7.28
N TRP A 28 -18.84 6.80 -5.98
CA TRP A 28 -18.63 7.87 -5.01
C TRP A 28 -17.14 8.24 -4.84
N GLU A 29 -16.22 7.32 -5.11
CA GLU A 29 -14.78 7.54 -4.94
C GLU A 29 -14.20 8.50 -5.99
N ARG A 30 -14.90 8.70 -7.12
CA ARG A 30 -14.39 9.52 -8.24
C ARG A 30 -14.32 11.01 -7.93
N GLY A 31 -15.10 11.47 -6.95
CA GLY A 31 -15.09 12.84 -6.46
C GLY A 31 -14.58 12.97 -5.03
N ALA A 32 -14.15 11.87 -4.41
CA ALA A 32 -13.68 11.84 -3.03
C ALA A 32 -12.20 12.23 -2.94
N GLY A 33 -11.79 12.73 -1.79
CA GLY A 33 -10.45 13.22 -1.54
C GLY A 33 -9.81 12.69 -0.25
N PRO A 34 -8.75 13.36 0.22
CA PRO A 34 -8.04 12.96 1.43
C PRO A 34 -8.93 12.90 2.68
N ASP A 35 -9.89 13.82 2.82
CA ASP A 35 -10.77 13.86 3.99
C ASP A 35 -11.65 12.61 4.06
N GLU A 36 -12.25 12.19 2.94
CA GLU A 36 -13.01 10.93 2.86
C GLU A 36 -12.11 9.70 3.07
N LEU A 37 -10.86 9.72 2.56
CA LEU A 37 -9.89 8.65 2.80
C LEU A 37 -9.61 8.47 4.30
N ALA A 38 -9.36 9.56 5.03
CA ALA A 38 -9.20 9.52 6.48
C ALA A 38 -10.48 9.07 7.19
N GLN A 39 -11.63 9.57 6.76
CA GLN A 39 -12.92 9.20 7.34
C GLN A 39 -13.16 7.69 7.21
N VAL A 40 -12.86 7.08 6.06
CA VAL A 40 -12.98 5.62 5.89
C VAL A 40 -12.01 4.89 6.82
N ALA A 41 -10.74 5.30 6.89
CA ALA A 41 -9.77 4.65 7.76
C ALA A 41 -10.18 4.71 9.25
N GLN A 42 -10.66 5.87 9.71
CA GLN A 42 -11.18 6.05 11.07
C GLN A 42 -12.46 5.25 11.32
N THR A 43 -13.33 5.15 10.32
CA THR A 43 -14.55 4.34 10.42
C THR A 43 -14.21 2.86 10.54
N CYS A 44 -13.25 2.35 9.76
CA CYS A 44 -12.73 0.99 9.88
C CYS A 44 -12.17 0.74 11.29
N GLU A 45 -11.40 1.68 11.85
CA GLU A 45 -10.85 1.59 13.21
C GLU A 45 -11.96 1.49 14.28
N VAL A 46 -12.98 2.35 14.19
CA VAL A 46 -14.14 2.31 15.12
C VAL A 46 -14.93 1.01 14.96
N ALA A 47 -15.07 0.51 13.74
CA ALA A 47 -15.75 -0.75 13.43
C ALA A 47 -14.95 -2.01 13.86
N GLY A 48 -13.70 -1.84 14.32
CA GLY A 48 -12.87 -2.94 14.81
C GLY A 48 -12.15 -3.72 13.70
N PHE A 49 -11.92 -3.12 12.53
CA PHE A 49 -11.04 -3.70 11.51
C PHE A 49 -9.60 -3.74 12.05
N ASP A 50 -8.87 -4.80 11.67
CA ASP A 50 -7.50 -5.00 12.10
C ASP A 50 -6.52 -4.13 11.32
N TYR A 51 -6.78 -3.92 10.02
CA TYR A 51 -5.91 -3.16 9.14
C TYR A 51 -6.64 -2.45 8.00
N VAL A 52 -5.97 -1.42 7.47
CA VAL A 52 -6.28 -0.77 6.19
C VAL A 52 -5.06 -0.82 5.28
N GLY A 53 -5.27 -1.04 3.97
CA GLY A 53 -4.22 -1.28 2.99
C GLY A 53 -4.11 -0.24 1.89
N VAL A 54 -2.88 0.10 1.48
CA VAL A 54 -2.61 0.99 0.33
C VAL A 54 -1.73 0.27 -0.69
N CYS A 55 -2.10 0.34 -1.98
CA CYS A 55 -1.40 -0.34 -3.07
C CYS A 55 -0.17 0.45 -3.55
N ASP A 56 0.66 -0.20 -4.37
CA ASP A 56 1.92 0.37 -4.83
C ASP A 56 2.09 0.16 -6.33
N HIS A 57 1.75 1.21 -7.08
CA HIS A 57 2.10 1.35 -8.49
C HIS A 57 2.69 2.74 -8.69
N ILE A 58 3.80 2.83 -9.41
CA ILE A 58 4.48 4.08 -9.73
C ILE A 58 4.08 4.55 -11.13
N ALA A 59 4.02 3.63 -12.08
CA ALA A 59 3.75 3.95 -13.47
C ALA A 59 2.88 2.87 -14.10
N ILE A 60 1.69 3.24 -14.56
CA ILE A 60 0.77 2.29 -15.19
C ILE A 60 1.02 2.25 -16.70
N PRO A 61 1.38 1.08 -17.27
CA PRO A 61 1.56 0.94 -18.70
C PRO A 61 0.28 1.23 -19.47
N GLU A 62 0.40 1.77 -20.69
CA GLU A 62 -0.75 2.11 -21.55
C GLU A 62 -1.69 0.92 -21.75
N ARG A 63 -1.14 -0.29 -21.89
CA ARG A 63 -1.94 -1.52 -22.04
C ARG A 63 -2.82 -1.82 -20.83
N ALA A 64 -2.35 -1.47 -19.64
CA ALA A 64 -3.04 -1.75 -18.37
C ALA A 64 -3.95 -0.59 -17.93
N ALA A 65 -3.65 0.64 -18.36
CA ALA A 65 -4.37 1.86 -17.95
C ALA A 65 -5.90 1.81 -18.11
N PRO A 66 -6.49 1.20 -19.17
CA PRO A 66 -7.94 1.12 -19.29
C PRO A 66 -8.63 0.34 -18.17
N ALA A 67 -7.95 -0.67 -17.61
CA ALA A 67 -8.48 -1.50 -16.53
C ALA A 67 -8.03 -1.01 -15.15
N MET A 68 -6.75 -0.69 -15.01
CA MET A 68 -6.15 -0.33 -13.72
C MET A 68 -6.36 1.14 -13.34
N GLY A 69 -6.73 2.01 -14.29
CA GLY A 69 -6.64 3.44 -14.10
C GLY A 69 -5.19 3.91 -13.91
N THR A 70 -4.98 5.22 -13.93
CA THR A 70 -3.63 5.83 -13.80
C THR A 70 -3.43 6.57 -12.48
N HIS A 71 -4.43 6.57 -11.60
CA HIS A 71 -4.36 7.23 -10.29
C HIS A 71 -4.10 6.21 -9.20
N TRP A 72 -2.89 6.25 -8.65
CA TRP A 72 -2.41 5.42 -7.55
C TRP A 72 -1.62 6.30 -6.59
N MET A 73 -1.97 6.30 -5.30
CA MET A 73 -1.26 7.08 -4.30
C MET A 73 -0.01 6.34 -3.82
N ASP A 74 1.05 7.09 -3.47
CA ASP A 74 2.25 6.50 -2.86
C ASP A 74 1.91 5.88 -1.49
N PRO A 75 2.23 4.60 -1.24
CA PRO A 75 1.84 3.93 -0.01
C PRO A 75 2.56 4.49 1.23
N ILE A 76 3.81 4.94 1.12
CA ILE A 76 4.57 5.42 2.28
C ILE A 76 4.04 6.75 2.76
N ALA A 77 3.81 7.70 1.86
CA ALA A 77 3.24 9.00 2.15
C ALA A 77 1.81 8.85 2.68
N THR A 78 1.00 8.02 2.03
CA THR A 78 -0.40 7.79 2.43
C THR A 78 -0.49 7.17 3.82
N LEU A 79 0.26 6.09 4.07
CA LEU A 79 0.24 5.43 5.38
C LEU A 79 0.88 6.31 6.47
N SER A 80 1.94 7.08 6.16
CA SER A 80 2.51 8.06 7.11
C SER A 80 1.47 9.12 7.50
N TRP A 81 0.70 9.61 6.54
CA TRP A 81 -0.36 10.58 6.80
C TRP A 81 -1.49 9.96 7.64
N LEU A 82 -1.92 8.73 7.32
CA LEU A 82 -2.94 8.00 8.08
C LEU A 82 -2.48 7.59 9.48
N ALA A 83 -1.18 7.38 9.70
CA ALA A 83 -0.61 7.15 11.03
C ALA A 83 -0.92 8.30 11.98
N ALA A 84 -0.91 9.54 11.49
CA ALA A 84 -1.28 10.73 12.27
C ALA A 84 -2.80 10.93 12.42
N LYS A 85 -3.63 10.16 11.71
CA LYS A 85 -5.10 10.30 11.69
C LYS A 85 -5.84 9.15 12.38
N THR A 86 -5.13 8.11 12.78
CA THR A 86 -5.67 6.89 13.41
C THR A 86 -4.79 6.50 14.59
N GLU A 87 -5.34 5.77 15.56
CA GLU A 87 -4.64 5.50 16.83
C GLU A 87 -4.28 4.02 17.04
N ARG A 88 -5.02 3.09 16.44
CA ARG A 88 -4.97 1.66 16.76
C ARG A 88 -4.95 0.74 15.56
N ILE A 89 -5.61 1.11 14.45
CA ILE A 89 -5.68 0.27 13.26
C ILE A 89 -4.29 0.09 12.65
N HIS A 90 -4.00 -1.14 12.18
CA HIS A 90 -2.75 -1.41 11.51
C HIS A 90 -2.75 -0.84 10.09
N LEU A 91 -1.56 -0.46 9.64
CA LEU A 91 -1.31 0.20 8.38
C LEU A 91 -0.58 -0.78 7.47
N LEU A 92 -1.24 -1.32 6.45
CA LEU A 92 -0.70 -2.35 5.57
C LEU A 92 -0.23 -1.75 4.24
N THR A 93 0.99 -2.05 3.84
CA THR A 93 1.38 -1.92 2.42
C THR A 93 0.83 -3.12 1.63
N HIS A 94 -0.01 -2.87 0.63
CA HIS A 94 -0.84 -3.89 -0.04
C HIS A 94 -0.68 -3.87 -1.57
N VAL A 95 0.45 -4.26 -2.15
CA VAL A 95 1.70 -4.78 -1.57
C VAL A 95 2.82 -3.81 -1.92
N TYR A 96 3.77 -3.56 -1.02
CA TYR A 96 4.95 -2.75 -1.31
C TYR A 96 5.86 -3.50 -2.28
N VAL A 97 5.99 -3.01 -3.51
CA VAL A 97 6.86 -3.62 -4.52
C VAL A 97 8.29 -3.19 -4.23
N LEU A 98 9.06 -4.07 -3.59
CA LEU A 98 10.42 -3.74 -3.17
C LEU A 98 11.34 -3.43 -4.37
N PRO A 99 11.27 -4.17 -5.50
CA PRO A 99 12.18 -3.93 -6.61
C PRO A 99 12.07 -2.56 -7.28
N TYR A 100 11.01 -1.78 -7.03
CA TYR A 100 10.87 -0.42 -7.57
C TYR A 100 11.84 0.60 -7.00
N ARG A 101 12.54 0.25 -5.90
CA ARG A 101 13.44 1.17 -5.21
C ARG A 101 14.58 0.43 -4.53
N HIS A 102 15.59 1.19 -4.13
CA HIS A 102 16.73 0.64 -3.40
C HIS A 102 16.29 0.08 -2.04
N ALA A 103 16.69 -1.15 -1.71
CA ALA A 103 16.25 -1.85 -0.49
C ALA A 103 16.52 -1.05 0.80
N ARG A 104 17.65 -0.37 0.90
CA ARG A 104 17.97 0.52 2.05
C ARG A 104 17.05 1.74 2.16
N VAL A 105 16.59 2.29 1.04
CA VAL A 105 15.61 3.38 1.03
C VAL A 105 14.27 2.85 1.51
N ALA A 106 13.86 1.67 1.02
CA ALA A 106 12.66 1.00 1.49
C ALA A 106 12.68 0.72 2.99
N ALA A 107 13.78 0.16 3.51
CA ALA A 107 13.95 -0.08 4.93
C ALA A 107 13.83 1.22 5.75
N LYS A 108 14.41 2.32 5.28
CA LYS A 108 14.29 3.63 5.94
C LYS A 108 12.85 4.15 5.92
N GLN A 109 12.16 4.03 4.79
CA GLN A 109 10.77 4.46 4.64
C GLN A 109 9.85 3.66 5.57
N LEU A 110 9.91 2.33 5.50
CA LEU A 110 9.08 1.44 6.30
C LEU A 110 9.36 1.60 7.80
N SER A 111 10.63 1.63 8.23
CA SER A 111 10.96 1.89 9.63
C SER A 111 10.50 3.26 10.14
N THR A 112 10.43 4.26 9.26
CA THR A 112 9.90 5.59 9.61
C THR A 112 8.39 5.53 9.83
N VAL A 113 7.64 4.88 8.94
CA VAL A 113 6.19 4.67 9.11
C VAL A 113 5.91 3.87 10.37
N ASP A 114 6.66 2.79 10.60
CA ASP A 114 6.52 1.96 11.80
C ASP A 114 6.74 2.78 13.08
N HIS A 115 7.80 3.58 13.13
CA HIS A 115 8.09 4.44 14.26
C HIS A 115 7.01 5.51 14.49
N LEU A 116 6.59 6.22 13.44
CA LEU A 116 5.58 7.28 13.53
C LEU A 116 4.18 6.74 13.87
N SER A 117 3.92 5.47 13.55
CA SER A 117 2.66 4.80 13.86
C SER A 117 2.70 4.02 15.17
N GLU A 118 3.80 4.10 15.93
CA GLU A 118 4.00 3.37 17.19
C GLU A 118 3.92 1.84 17.04
N GLY A 119 4.48 1.30 15.95
CA GLY A 119 4.55 -0.14 15.69
C GLY A 119 3.34 -0.73 14.97
N ARG A 120 2.49 0.11 14.37
CA ARG A 120 1.26 -0.33 13.68
C ARG A 120 1.48 -0.70 12.21
N LEU A 121 2.69 -0.55 11.67
CA LEU A 121 2.98 -0.94 10.29
C LEU A 121 2.97 -2.46 10.14
N VAL A 122 2.21 -2.94 9.16
CA VAL A 122 2.36 -4.29 8.61
C VAL A 122 2.96 -4.15 7.22
N ALA A 123 4.23 -4.50 7.09
CA ALA A 123 4.96 -4.40 5.82
C ALA A 123 4.66 -5.61 4.94
N GLY A 124 3.60 -5.54 4.13
CA GLY A 124 3.37 -6.47 3.04
C GLY A 124 4.32 -6.16 1.89
N ILE A 125 5.26 -7.07 1.60
CA ILE A 125 6.31 -6.89 0.58
C ILE A 125 6.10 -7.88 -0.56
N GLY A 126 6.33 -7.42 -1.79
CA GLY A 126 6.18 -8.23 -3.00
C GLY A 126 7.18 -7.87 -4.08
N ALA A 127 7.34 -8.79 -5.03
CA ALA A 127 8.30 -8.64 -6.12
C ALA A 127 7.75 -7.87 -7.33
N GLY A 128 6.46 -7.54 -7.36
CA GLY A 128 5.80 -6.91 -8.52
C GLY A 128 5.48 -7.89 -9.65
N HIS A 129 4.54 -7.49 -10.51
CA HIS A 129 3.98 -8.40 -11.53
C HIS A 129 3.87 -7.82 -12.95
N LEU A 130 3.94 -6.49 -13.15
CA LEU A 130 3.86 -5.88 -14.47
C LEU A 130 5.27 -5.65 -15.05
N ALA A 131 5.70 -6.49 -15.99
CA ALA A 131 7.00 -6.32 -16.66
C ALA A 131 7.13 -4.93 -17.32
N GLU A 132 6.06 -4.45 -17.96
CA GLU A 132 6.05 -3.13 -18.61
C GLU A 132 6.23 -1.96 -17.61
N GLU A 133 5.78 -2.11 -16.36
CA GLU A 133 6.03 -1.08 -15.32
C GLU A 133 7.51 -1.06 -14.92
N PHE A 134 8.16 -2.23 -14.86
CA PHE A 134 9.61 -2.29 -14.67
C PHE A 134 10.36 -1.60 -15.80
N ASP A 135 9.94 -1.82 -17.05
CA ASP A 135 10.54 -1.15 -18.22
C ASP A 135 10.40 0.38 -18.13
N LEU A 136 9.23 0.88 -17.74
CA LEU A 136 8.99 2.32 -17.53
C LEU A 136 9.89 2.92 -16.44
N LEU A 137 10.24 2.12 -15.44
CA LEU A 137 11.12 2.52 -14.34
C LEU A 137 12.61 2.25 -14.62
N ASN A 138 12.95 1.73 -15.81
CA ASN A 138 14.30 1.30 -16.19
C ASN A 138 14.86 0.21 -15.25
N LEU A 139 14.03 -0.76 -14.88
CA LEU A 139 14.35 -1.87 -14.00
C LEU A 139 14.26 -3.22 -14.75
N ASP A 140 15.06 -4.20 -14.34
CA ASP A 140 15.02 -5.55 -14.92
C ASP A 140 13.98 -6.43 -14.21
N PHE A 141 12.87 -6.70 -14.89
CA PHE A 141 11.79 -7.57 -14.39
C PHE A 141 12.27 -8.99 -14.06
N SER A 142 13.28 -9.52 -14.77
CA SER A 142 13.79 -10.87 -14.54
C SER A 142 14.55 -11.00 -13.22
N SER A 143 15.14 -9.90 -12.75
CA SER A 143 15.88 -9.84 -11.49
C SER A 143 15.01 -9.66 -10.24
N ARG A 144 13.71 -9.36 -10.39
CA ARG A 144 12.82 -8.92 -9.29
C ARG A 144 12.78 -9.87 -8.08
N GLY A 145 12.87 -11.17 -8.31
CA GLY A 145 12.94 -12.17 -7.23
C GLY A 145 14.27 -12.10 -6.49
N ARG A 146 15.37 -12.02 -7.22
CA ARG A 146 16.72 -11.92 -6.67
C ARG A 146 16.90 -10.66 -5.83
N VAL A 147 16.33 -9.52 -6.26
CA VAL A 147 16.35 -8.25 -5.51
C VAL A 147 15.68 -8.39 -4.14
N MET A 148 14.70 -9.29 -3.99
CA MET A 148 14.04 -9.54 -2.70
C MET A 148 14.93 -10.29 -1.71
N ASP A 149 15.91 -11.05 -2.20
CA ASP A 149 16.84 -11.84 -1.39
C ASP A 149 18.15 -11.09 -1.08
N GLU A 150 18.36 -9.92 -1.69
CA GLU A 150 19.55 -9.09 -1.48
C GLU A 150 19.56 -8.53 -0.05
N ARG A 151 20.73 -8.65 0.62
CA ARG A 151 20.95 -8.24 2.01
C ARG A 151 21.38 -6.79 2.16
#